data_AF-A0A6L6X8U4-F1
#
_entry.id   AF-A0A6L6X8U4-F1
#
_cell.length_a   1.000
_cell.length_b   1.000
_cell.length_c   1.000
_cell.angle_alpha   90.00
_cell.angle_beta   90.00
_cell.angle_gamma   90.00
#
_symmetry.space_group_name_H-M   'P 1'
#
loop_
_entity.id
_entity.type
_entity.pdbx_description
1 polymer ?
#
loop_
_entity_poly.entity_id
_entity_poly.type
_entity_poly.pdbx_seq_one_letter_code
_entity_poly.pdbx_strand_id
1 'polypeptide(L)'
;MDPGSFLTGREAPAPDASPGVSAKQLVAEYVRDCRRRPPEDFLGHLGRKINALLDERFEADDIRAALDRLRAKGLHPSVLPSLVNELVNAPAQPDSGGSSASGAGPWASTGDTYTPYLNPTDGPTTFGGRL
;
A
#
# COMPACT_ATOMS: atom_id res chain seq x y z
N MET A 1 11.34 -39.89 56.75
CA MET A 1 10.27 -39.91 55.73
C MET A 1 9.97 -38.47 55.40
N ASP A 2 10.32 -38.03 54.20
CA ASP A 2 10.09 -36.67 53.72
C ASP A 2 9.18 -36.78 52.48
N PRO A 3 7.94 -36.25 52.49
CA PRO A 3 7.11 -36.26 51.30
C PRO A 3 7.50 -35.08 50.40
N GLY A 4 8.36 -35.37 49.42
CA GLY A 4 8.85 -34.41 48.44
C GLY A 4 7.72 -33.74 47.65
N SER A 5 7.67 -32.42 47.79
CA SER A 5 6.86 -31.43 47.08
C SER A 5 6.78 -31.68 45.57
N PHE A 6 5.56 -31.83 45.04
CA PHE A 6 5.32 -31.84 43.60
C PHE A 6 5.33 -30.40 43.06
N LEU A 7 6.22 -30.13 42.09
CA LEU A 7 6.24 -28.88 41.35
C LEU A 7 5.03 -28.82 40.41
N THR A 8 3.92 -28.23 40.87
CA THR A 8 2.92 -27.65 39.97
C THR A 8 3.56 -26.42 39.35
N GLY A 9 4.04 -26.59 38.12
CA GLY A 9 4.77 -25.57 37.37
C GLY A 9 4.28 -25.48 35.94
N ARG A 10 3.16 -24.79 35.77
CA ARG A 10 2.76 -24.02 34.57
C ARG A 10 2.85 -24.78 33.24
N GLU A 11 1.70 -25.31 32.80
CA GLU A 11 1.49 -25.64 31.39
C GLU A 11 1.79 -24.38 30.56
N ALA A 12 2.87 -24.45 29.78
CA ALA A 12 3.25 -23.40 28.85
C ALA A 12 2.17 -23.31 27.77
N PRO A 13 1.65 -22.11 27.44
CA PRO A 13 0.82 -21.96 26.26
C PRO A 13 1.61 -22.51 25.06
N ALA A 14 1.04 -23.51 24.38
CA ALA A 14 1.63 -24.09 23.19
C ALA A 14 1.95 -22.95 22.21
N PRO A 15 3.16 -22.92 21.62
CA PRO A 15 3.39 -22.03 20.50
C PRO A 15 2.56 -22.57 19.34
N ASP A 16 1.38 -22.00 19.12
CA ASP A 16 0.72 -21.98 17.82
C ASP A 16 1.56 -21.14 16.84
N ALA A 17 2.84 -21.49 16.71
CA ALA A 17 3.71 -21.02 15.66
C ALA A 17 3.39 -21.88 14.44
N SER A 18 2.24 -21.61 13.83
CA SER A 18 2.10 -21.85 12.39
C SER A 18 3.39 -21.33 11.73
N PRO A 19 4.03 -22.08 10.83
CA PRO A 19 5.30 -21.71 10.19
C PRO A 19 5.05 -20.58 9.17
N GLY A 20 4.57 -19.44 9.66
CA GLY A 20 4.31 -18.22 8.91
C GLY A 20 5.58 -17.39 8.82
N VAL A 21 5.69 -16.63 7.73
CA VAL A 21 6.79 -15.68 7.52
C VAL A 21 6.80 -14.65 8.65
N SER A 22 7.94 -14.51 9.34
CA SER A 22 8.06 -13.57 10.46
C SER A 22 8.50 -12.17 9.99
N ALA A 23 8.17 -11.13 10.77
CA ALA A 23 8.65 -9.76 10.49
C ALA A 23 10.18 -9.67 10.43
N LYS A 24 10.88 -10.42 11.30
CA LYS A 24 12.35 -10.50 11.32
C LYS A 24 12.90 -11.06 10.01
N GLN A 25 12.23 -12.05 9.43
CA GLN A 25 12.61 -12.64 8.15
C GLN A 25 12.45 -11.63 7.01
N LEU A 26 11.33 -10.90 6.96
CA LEU A 26 11.09 -9.86 5.95
C LEU A 26 12.07 -8.68 6.06
N VAL A 27 12.44 -8.27 7.28
CA VAL A 27 13.48 -7.25 7.49
C VAL A 27 14.85 -7.76 7.01
N ALA A 28 15.19 -9.02 7.29
CA ALA A 28 16.46 -9.60 6.84
C ALA A 28 16.54 -9.66 5.30
N GLU A 29 15.43 -10.03 4.65
CA GLU A 29 15.28 -10.00 3.19
C GLU A 29 15.46 -8.57 2.64
N TYR A 30 14.77 -7.59 3.21
CA TYR A 30 14.92 -6.18 2.84
C TYR A 30 16.38 -5.70 2.94
N VAL A 31 17.08 -6.03 4.04
CA VAL A 31 18.48 -5.62 4.27
C VAL A 31 19.43 -6.30 3.28
N ARG A 32 19.18 -7.56 2.92
CA ARG A 32 19.98 -8.29 1.92
C ARG A 32 19.97 -7.58 0.57
N ASP A 33 18.85 -6.96 0.22
CA ASP A 33 18.67 -6.30 -1.07
C ASP A 33 19.06 -4.80 -1.03
N CYS A 34 19.50 -4.29 0.12
CA CYS A 34 20.06 -2.95 0.26
C CYS A 34 21.55 -2.92 -0.09
N ARG A 35 21.99 -1.88 -0.82
CA ARG A 35 23.42 -1.64 -1.12
C ARG A 35 24.28 -1.47 0.13
N ARG A 36 23.71 -0.87 1.18
CA ARG A 36 24.32 -0.69 2.49
C ARG A 36 23.23 -0.92 3.53
N ARG A 37 23.61 -1.51 4.66
CA ARG A 37 22.70 -1.70 5.79
C ARG A 37 22.09 -0.34 6.22
N PRO A 38 20.75 -0.21 6.26
CA PRO A 38 20.08 0.98 6.75
C PRO A 38 20.37 1.23 8.25
N PRO A 39 20.15 2.47 8.75
CA PRO A 39 20.28 2.79 10.16
C PRO A 39 19.41 1.91 11.06
N GLU A 40 19.84 1.67 12.31
CA GLU A 40 19.12 0.76 13.22
C GLU A 40 17.72 1.27 13.59
N ASP A 41 17.55 2.58 13.81
CA ASP A 41 16.24 3.18 14.09
C ASP A 41 15.25 2.97 12.95
N PHE A 42 15.74 3.06 11.71
CA PHE A 42 14.95 2.79 10.52
C PHE A 42 14.49 1.32 10.49
N LEU A 43 15.40 0.37 10.75
CA LEU A 43 15.07 -1.06 10.79
C LEU A 43 14.13 -1.42 11.94
N GLY A 44 14.31 -0.80 13.11
CA GLY A 44 13.41 -0.97 14.25
C GLY A 44 12.00 -0.45 13.95
N HIS A 45 11.88 0.72 13.32
CA HIS A 45 10.59 1.25 12.88
C HIS A 45 9.97 0.35 11.80
N LEU A 46 10.75 -0.05 10.79
CA LEU A 46 10.28 -0.92 9.72
C LEU A 46 9.75 -2.26 10.25
N GLY A 47 10.49 -2.90 11.16
CA GLY A 47 10.07 -4.14 11.80
C GLY A 47 8.75 -4.01 12.56
N ARG A 48 8.53 -2.91 13.28
CA ARG A 48 7.24 -2.63 13.95
C ARG A 48 6.09 -2.50 12.96
N LYS A 49 6.29 -1.83 11.83
CA LYS A 49 5.25 -1.69 10.79
C LYS A 49 4.94 -3.03 10.12
N ILE A 50 5.96 -3.83 9.82
CA ILE A 50 5.77 -5.18 9.26
C ILE A 50 5.01 -6.07 10.25
N ASN A 51 5.35 -6.04 11.54
CA ASN A 51 4.66 -6.86 12.53
C ASN A 51 3.18 -6.49 12.63
N ALA A 52 2.86 -5.20 12.67
CA ALA A 52 1.47 -4.75 12.67
C ALA A 52 0.68 -5.26 11.45
N LEU A 53 1.27 -5.20 10.26
CA LEU A 53 0.64 -5.73 9.03
C LEU A 53 0.42 -7.25 9.08
N LEU A 54 1.37 -8.01 9.64
CA LEU A 54 1.21 -9.46 9.82
C LEU A 54 0.16 -9.79 10.89
N ASP A 55 0.08 -9.01 11.96
CA ASP A 55 -0.96 -9.14 13.00
C ASP A 55 -2.36 -8.86 12.42
N GLU A 56 -2.45 -7.91 11.48
CA GLU A 56 -3.65 -7.60 10.68
C GLU A 56 -3.96 -8.64 9.58
N ARG A 57 -3.12 -9.68 9.44
CA ARG A 57 -3.27 -10.78 8.47
C ARG A 57 -3.09 -10.39 7.01
N PHE A 58 -2.31 -9.35 6.71
CA PHE A 58 -1.87 -9.10 5.33
C PHE A 58 -0.92 -10.19 4.83
N GLU A 59 -1.05 -10.54 3.55
CA GLU A 59 -0.22 -11.55 2.92
C GLU A 59 1.25 -11.12 2.83
N ALA A 60 2.16 -12.06 3.07
CA ALA A 60 3.59 -11.77 3.08
C ALA A 60 4.09 -11.28 1.70
N ASP A 61 3.46 -11.73 0.61
CA ASP A 61 3.84 -11.32 -0.74
C ASP A 61 3.47 -9.87 -1.05
N ASP A 62 2.33 -9.38 -0.57
CA ASP A 62 1.94 -7.97 -0.69
C ASP A 62 2.90 -7.07 0.10
N ILE A 63 3.30 -7.52 1.30
CA ILE A 63 4.28 -6.80 2.13
C ILE A 63 5.64 -6.76 1.42
N ARG A 64 6.11 -7.87 0.81
CA ARG A 64 7.36 -7.89 0.02
C ARG A 64 7.30 -6.91 -1.14
N ALA A 65 6.23 -6.92 -1.92
CA ALA A 65 6.05 -5.99 -3.04
C ALA A 65 6.04 -4.51 -2.57
N ALA A 66 5.43 -4.23 -1.41
CA ALA A 66 5.47 -2.89 -0.81
C ALA A 66 6.89 -2.49 -0.36
N LEU A 67 7.65 -3.42 0.23
CA LEU A 67 9.04 -3.20 0.65
C LEU A 67 9.97 -2.90 -0.53
N ASP A 68 9.76 -3.57 -1.66
CA ASP A 68 10.49 -3.27 -2.89
C ASP A 68 10.20 -1.87 -3.42
N ARG A 69 8.93 -1.45 -3.43
CA ARG A 69 8.53 -0.08 -3.81
C ARG A 69 9.12 0.96 -2.85
N LEU A 70 9.08 0.68 -1.55
CA LEU A 70 9.66 1.52 -0.50
C LEU A 70 11.16 1.74 -0.74
N ARG A 71 11.90 0.66 -1.00
CA ARG A 71 13.35 0.68 -1.27
C ARG A 71 13.68 1.40 -2.57
N ALA A 72 12.98 1.08 -3.65
CA ALA A 72 13.21 1.68 -4.97
C ALA A 72 13.05 3.21 -4.95
N LYS A 73 12.10 3.71 -4.16
CA LYS A 73 11.82 5.15 -4.02
C LYS A 73 12.53 5.81 -2.82
N GLY A 74 13.20 5.04 -1.96
CA GLY A 74 13.86 5.58 -0.76
C GLY A 74 12.90 6.17 0.29
N LEU A 75 11.72 5.58 0.45
CA LEU A 75 10.64 6.12 1.29
C LEU A 75 10.82 5.77 2.78
N HIS A 76 10.19 6.58 3.65
CA HIS A 76 10.21 6.38 5.10
C HIS A 76 9.31 5.20 5.54
N PRO A 77 9.70 4.36 6.52
CA PRO A 77 8.96 3.16 6.93
C PRO A 77 7.51 3.42 7.32
N SER A 78 7.17 4.61 7.81
CA SER A 78 5.78 4.98 8.15
C SER A 78 4.81 4.88 6.98
N VAL A 79 5.28 4.97 5.72
CA VAL A 79 4.40 4.88 4.55
C VAL A 79 4.13 3.44 4.10
N LEU A 80 4.79 2.44 4.71
CA LEU A 80 4.64 1.04 4.33
C LEU A 80 3.17 0.57 4.36
N PRO A 81 2.35 0.89 5.39
CA PRO A 81 0.94 0.49 5.39
C PRO A 81 0.15 1.09 4.22
N SER A 82 0.44 2.33 3.84
CA SER A 82 -0.20 2.97 2.68
C SER A 82 0.19 2.30 1.37
N LEU A 83 1.45 1.87 1.22
CA LEU A 83 1.90 1.13 0.03
C LEU A 83 1.23 -0.24 -0.08
N VAL A 84 1.04 -0.94 1.03
CA VAL A 84 0.29 -2.21 1.05
C VAL A 84 -1.17 -1.96 0.69
N ASN A 85 -1.80 -0.93 1.27
CA ASN A 85 -3.16 -0.54 0.89
C ASN A 85 -3.30 -0.24 -0.61
N GLU A 86 -2.34 0.48 -1.20
CA GLU A 86 -2.33 0.75 -2.64
C GLU A 86 -2.20 -0.52 -3.48
N LEU A 87 -1.46 -1.54 -3.01
CA LEU A 87 -1.30 -2.81 -3.72
C LEU A 87 -2.55 -3.67 -3.63
N VAL A 88 -3.08 -3.84 -2.44
CA VAL A 88 -4.25 -4.68 -2.17
C VAL A 88 -5.52 -4.09 -2.79
N ASN A 89 -5.63 -2.75 -2.78
CA ASN A 89 -6.78 -2.03 -3.32
C ASN A 89 -6.48 -1.35 -4.66
N ALA A 90 -5.44 -1.77 -5.37
CA ALA A 90 -5.18 -1.24 -6.70
C ALA A 90 -6.43 -1.51 -7.58
N PRO A 91 -6.95 -0.50 -8.29
CA PRO A 91 -8.01 -0.77 -9.25
C PRO A 91 -7.47 -1.80 -10.24
N ALA A 92 -8.27 -2.85 -10.51
CA ALA A 92 -7.98 -3.75 -11.62
C ALA A 92 -7.71 -2.87 -12.83
N GLN A 93 -6.46 -2.86 -13.29
CA GLN A 93 -6.03 -1.97 -14.35
C GLN A 93 -6.97 -2.28 -15.52
N PRO A 94 -7.76 -1.30 -16.01
CA PRO A 94 -8.60 -1.56 -17.16
C PRO A 94 -7.64 -2.07 -18.22
N ASP A 95 -7.93 -3.28 -18.68
CA ASP A 95 -7.35 -3.87 -19.85
C ASP A 95 -7.11 -2.75 -20.85
N SER A 96 -5.85 -2.60 -21.26
CA SER A 96 -5.47 -1.65 -22.30
C SER A 96 -6.08 -2.13 -23.62
N GLY A 97 -7.38 -1.92 -23.74
CA GLY A 97 -8.29 -2.24 -24.83
C GLY A 97 -9.40 -1.19 -24.92
N GLY A 98 -9.21 -0.02 -24.30
CA GLY A 98 -10.21 1.04 -24.30
C GLY A 98 -9.67 2.36 -23.79
N SER A 99 -8.70 2.95 -24.49
CA SER A 99 -8.72 4.41 -24.63
C SER A 99 -9.99 4.79 -25.40
N SER A 100 -11.12 4.78 -24.70
CA SER A 100 -12.30 5.53 -25.06
C SER A 100 -12.47 6.57 -23.98
N ALA A 101 -11.77 7.69 -24.15
CA ALA A 101 -12.19 8.97 -23.62
C ALA A 101 -13.50 9.38 -24.33
N SER A 102 -14.55 8.60 -24.12
CA SER A 102 -15.93 8.97 -24.40
C SER A 102 -16.58 9.04 -23.03
N GLY A 103 -16.82 10.25 -22.56
CA GLY A 103 -17.35 10.56 -21.23
C GLY A 103 -18.80 10.08 -21.04
N ALA A 104 -19.01 8.78 -21.09
CA ALA A 104 -20.29 8.13 -20.80
C ALA A 104 -20.08 7.24 -19.57
N GLY A 105 -20.04 7.88 -18.39
CA GLY A 105 -20.20 7.16 -17.13
C GLY A 105 -21.63 6.59 -17.01
N PRO A 106 -21.88 5.67 -16.08
CA PRO A 106 -23.18 4.98 -15.94
C PRO A 106 -24.37 5.89 -15.58
N TRP A 107 -24.12 7.18 -15.30
CA TRP A 107 -25.15 8.20 -15.13
C TRP A 107 -25.59 8.85 -16.46
N ALA A 108 -24.90 8.58 -17.57
CA ALA A 108 -25.11 9.22 -18.87
C ALA A 108 -26.11 8.47 -19.78
N SER A 109 -26.89 7.53 -19.25
CA SER A 109 -27.88 6.80 -20.05
C SER A 109 -29.18 6.65 -19.28
N THR A 110 -30.01 7.68 -19.38
CA THR A 110 -31.35 7.64 -19.99
C THR A 110 -32.04 8.97 -19.69
N GLY A 111 -32.40 9.72 -20.73
CA GLY A 111 -33.32 10.86 -20.60
C GLY A 111 -32.78 12.15 -21.15
N ASP A 112 -33.29 12.49 -22.32
CA ASP A 112 -33.23 13.79 -22.97
C ASP A 112 -31.90 14.26 -23.58
N THR A 113 -32.09 14.90 -24.73
CA THR A 113 -31.05 15.36 -25.64
C THR A 113 -30.32 16.55 -25.01
N TYR A 114 -29.34 16.29 -24.14
CA TYR A 114 -28.49 17.37 -23.64
C TYR A 114 -27.56 17.86 -24.75
N THR A 115 -27.95 18.94 -25.43
CA THR A 115 -27.06 19.74 -26.28
C THR A 115 -26.23 20.66 -25.38
N PRO A 116 -24.90 20.48 -25.27
CA PRO A 116 -24.07 21.46 -24.59
C PRO A 116 -24.11 22.79 -25.35
N TYR A 117 -24.19 23.90 -24.63
CA TYR A 117 -24.02 25.22 -25.23
C TYR A 117 -22.58 25.34 -25.74
N LEU A 118 -22.41 25.21 -27.05
CA LEU A 118 -21.16 25.55 -27.72
C LEU A 118 -20.92 27.04 -27.52
N ASN A 119 -19.82 27.41 -26.86
CA ASN A 119 -19.41 28.81 -26.72
C ASN A 119 -18.88 29.27 -28.10
N PRO A 120 -19.55 30.19 -28.82
CA PRO A 120 -19.02 30.66 -30.09
C PRO A 120 -17.73 31.44 -29.81
N THR A 121 -16.60 30.82 -30.12
CA THR A 121 -15.31 31.50 -30.21
C THR A 121 -15.18 31.99 -31.64
N ASP A 122 -15.55 33.25 -31.89
CA ASP A 122 -14.76 34.13 -32.75
C ASP A 122 -15.36 35.55 -32.82
N GLY A 123 -14.58 36.50 -32.30
CA GLY A 123 -14.80 37.92 -32.41
C GLY A 123 -13.60 38.62 -31.78
N PRO A 124 -12.69 39.23 -32.56
CA PRO A 124 -11.42 39.71 -32.02
C PRO A 124 -11.63 40.82 -30.99
N THR A 125 -11.06 40.62 -29.80
CA THR A 125 -10.85 41.64 -28.79
C THR A 125 -9.88 42.70 -29.33
N THR A 126 -10.40 43.68 -30.07
CA THR A 126 -9.66 44.92 -30.34
C THR A 126 -9.72 45.78 -29.07
N PHE A 127 -8.78 45.52 -28.17
CA PHE A 127 -8.39 46.47 -27.13
C PHE A 127 -7.29 47.36 -27.72
N GLY A 128 -7.68 48.54 -28.21
CA GLY A 128 -6.75 49.47 -28.85
C GLY A 128 -7.31 50.87 -28.85
N GLY A 129 -7.11 51.59 -27.74
CA GLY A 129 -7.32 53.03 -27.68
C GLY A 129 -6.34 53.76 -28.59
N ARG A 130 -6.77 54.91 -29.11
CA ARG A 130 -5.86 55.94 -29.60
C ARG A 130 -6.27 57.32 -29.09
N LEU A 131 -5.21 58.06 -28.78
CA LEU A 131 -5.05 59.39 -28.18
C LEU A 131 -5.92 60.47 -28.81
#